data_AF-A0A535BY64-F1
#
_entry.id   AF-A0A535BY64-F1
#
_cell.length_a   1.000
_cell.length_b   1.000
_cell.length_c   1.000
_cell.angle_alpha   90.00
_cell.angle_beta   90.00
_cell.angle_gamma   90.00
#
_symmetry.space_group_name_H-M   'P 1'
#
loop_
_entity.id
_entity.type
_entity.pdbx_description
1 polymer ?
#
loop_
_entity_poly.entity_id
_entity_poly.type
_entity_poly.pdbx_seq_one_letter_code
_entity_poly.pdbx_strand_id
1 'polypeptide(L)'
;MSGERLVQAHGSLAETPLRSLLESAQGERSTGTLIVRNGNGQSASLYFLFGHLFHAQGGDGKSGDDAVVNALHWTKGDFEFDAKAKLPADETVKAGIPDLVHAADAEPKPAPAESKAEPVTEPAAERPEPKSERKEHAESERKVEAPQPRRGVKHRPQPKHGREPIPVPAGQILYDSLKTSFVDFPRLLTTLEREGYTGYVRLLTDDASGLILFREGSALECLYDGAADAGSLVLGKQALQAFNDDVTAGHGVLDVVGLSSELIDGLYELTVSRPMYTELYAAWVDMKALLNFLSERKLSGSVMIRAAAGTGVIILSAGEMAGAYTSESRDIADKPDRALALCDDPNAMIEVKSADSTKHPPLAVDEIVGDQRGRPAAPVLELHAARCASDAGRSDHAAQVCRPTARLGEHRRRATGDG
;
A
#
# COMPACT_ATOMS: atom_id res chain seq x y z
N MET A 1 15.90 8.02 32.10
CA MET A 1 14.44 8.15 32.24
C MET A 1 14.02 9.38 31.49
N SER A 2 13.71 9.24 30.21
CA SER A 2 13.14 10.33 29.40
C SER A 2 11.70 9.93 29.18
N GLY A 3 10.77 10.63 29.83
CA GLY A 3 9.35 10.40 29.66
C GLY A 3 8.98 10.62 28.20
N GLU A 4 8.26 9.67 27.61
CA GLU A 4 7.50 9.87 26.38
C GLU A 4 6.62 11.10 26.61
N ARG A 5 7.00 12.23 25.99
CA ARG A 5 6.08 13.35 25.85
C ARG A 5 5.09 12.89 24.78
N LEU A 6 3.81 12.92 25.14
CA LEU A 6 2.70 12.76 24.23
C LEU A 6 2.32 14.15 23.72
N VAL A 7 1.89 14.27 22.47
CA VAL A 7 1.42 15.52 21.89
C VAL A 7 0.29 16.00 22.77
N GLN A 8 0.45 17.21 23.29
CA GLN A 8 -0.55 17.82 24.15
C GLN A 8 -1.86 17.91 23.37
N ALA A 9 -2.93 17.31 23.92
CA ALA A 9 -4.23 17.27 23.27
C ALA A 9 -4.87 18.67 23.16
N HIS A 10 -4.52 19.59 24.05
CA HIS A 10 -4.92 21.00 23.97
C HIS A 10 -3.94 21.88 24.76
N GLY A 11 -3.91 23.18 24.47
CA GLY A 11 -3.06 24.12 25.21
C GLY A 11 -3.05 25.53 24.61
N SER A 12 -2.09 26.34 25.06
CA SER A 12 -1.88 27.72 24.59
C SER A 12 -0.59 27.83 23.79
N LEU A 13 -0.63 28.56 22.67
CA LEU A 13 0.55 28.84 21.84
C LEU A 13 1.61 29.69 22.55
N ALA A 14 1.22 30.41 23.61
CA ALA A 14 2.17 31.17 24.44
C ALA A 14 3.03 30.26 25.33
N GLU A 15 2.51 29.08 25.67
CA GLU A 15 3.19 28.08 26.51
C GLU A 15 3.91 27.04 25.66
N THR A 16 3.24 26.53 24.63
CA THR A 16 3.81 25.57 23.68
C THR A 16 3.71 26.15 22.27
N PRO A 17 4.78 26.77 21.74
CA PRO A 17 4.79 27.36 20.41
C PRO A 17 4.46 26.33 19.33
N LEU A 18 3.83 26.76 18.23
CA LEU A 18 3.42 25.87 17.15
C LEU A 18 4.59 25.05 16.61
N ARG A 19 5.78 25.64 16.46
CA ARG A 19 7.01 24.91 16.08
C ARG A 19 7.22 23.66 16.94
N SER A 20 7.17 23.82 18.26
CA SER A 20 7.38 22.71 19.19
C SER A 20 6.28 21.66 19.07
N LEU A 21 5.04 22.06 18.75
CA LEU A 21 3.96 21.11 18.46
C LEU A 21 4.19 20.35 17.14
N LEU A 22 4.67 21.01 16.08
CA LEU A 22 5.00 20.34 14.83
C LEU A 22 6.15 19.35 15.04
N GLU A 23 7.21 19.76 15.75
CA GLU A 23 8.37 18.91 16.07
C GLU A 23 7.97 17.73 16.98
N SER A 24 7.12 17.96 17.98
CA SER A 24 6.57 16.90 18.82
C SER A 24 5.70 15.94 18.00
N ALA A 25 4.74 16.45 17.22
CA ALA A 25 3.89 15.61 16.38
C ALA A 25 4.70 14.82 15.35
N GLN A 26 5.78 15.41 14.82
CA GLN A 26 6.72 14.73 13.94
C GLN A 26 7.52 13.64 14.67
N GLY A 27 8.13 13.97 15.81
CA GLY A 27 8.96 13.05 16.59
C GLY A 27 8.17 11.89 17.19
N GLU A 28 6.95 12.17 17.62
CA GLU A 28 6.01 11.22 18.22
C GLU A 28 5.12 10.52 17.18
N ARG A 29 5.26 10.92 15.91
CA ARG A 29 4.58 10.36 14.75
C ARG A 29 3.06 10.35 14.88
N SER A 30 2.53 11.46 15.37
CA SER A 30 1.09 11.61 15.60
C SER A 30 0.31 11.56 14.30
N THR A 31 -0.87 10.96 14.37
CA THR A 31 -1.86 10.95 13.30
C THR A 31 -3.13 11.62 13.85
N GLY A 32 -3.64 12.62 13.14
CA GLY A 32 -4.76 13.42 13.63
C GLY A 32 -4.78 14.83 13.07
N THR A 33 -5.71 15.64 13.56
CA THR A 33 -5.84 17.04 13.16
C THR A 33 -5.45 17.94 14.32
N LEU A 34 -4.47 18.82 14.11
CA LEU A 34 -4.13 19.92 15.00
C LEU A 34 -4.86 21.18 14.52
N ILE A 35 -5.82 21.65 15.31
CA ILE A 35 -6.51 22.90 15.09
C ILE A 35 -5.82 23.96 15.93
N VAL A 36 -5.40 25.05 15.29
CA VAL A 36 -4.73 26.18 15.92
C VAL A 36 -5.60 27.41 15.73
N ARG A 37 -5.82 28.20 16.77
CA ARG A 37 -6.58 29.46 16.70
C ARG A 37 -5.70 30.59 17.19
N ASN A 38 -5.60 31.66 16.42
CA ASN A 38 -4.98 32.88 16.93
C ASN A 38 -6.01 33.71 17.70
N GLY A 39 -5.57 34.45 18.71
CA GLY A 39 -6.44 35.29 19.54
C GLY A 39 -7.17 36.42 18.79
N ASN A 40 -6.96 36.55 17.48
CA ASN A 40 -7.59 37.54 16.60
C ASN A 40 -8.72 36.93 15.74
N GLY A 41 -9.12 35.68 16.00
CA GLY A 41 -10.23 35.02 15.32
C GLY A 41 -9.89 34.28 14.04
N GLN A 42 -8.61 34.14 13.68
CA GLN A 42 -8.16 33.27 12.59
C GLN A 42 -7.85 31.88 13.13
N SER A 43 -8.08 30.84 12.33
CA SER A 43 -7.75 29.46 12.68
C SER A 43 -7.03 28.76 11.54
N ALA A 44 -6.21 27.77 11.85
CA ALA A 44 -5.58 26.87 10.89
C ALA A 44 -5.81 25.43 11.31
N SER A 45 -6.14 24.56 10.36
CA SER A 45 -6.25 23.11 10.58
C SER A 45 -5.07 22.43 9.89
N LEU A 46 -4.28 21.71 10.67
CA LEU A 46 -3.04 21.06 10.25
C LEU A 46 -3.23 19.55 10.43
N TYR A 47 -3.05 18.78 9.37
CA TYR A 47 -3.36 17.36 9.36
C TYR A 47 -2.08 16.54 9.31
N PHE A 48 -1.93 15.67 10.31
CA PHE A 48 -0.78 14.82 10.48
C PHE A 48 -1.13 13.37 10.14
N LEU A 49 -0.20 12.72 9.46
CA LEU A 49 -0.22 11.29 9.20
C LEU A 49 1.18 10.73 9.53
N PHE A 50 1.29 9.94 10.59
CA PHE A 50 2.56 9.41 11.10
C PHE A 50 3.64 10.47 11.35
N GLY A 51 3.24 11.65 11.82
CA GLY A 51 4.12 12.79 12.06
C GLY A 51 4.48 13.61 10.83
N HIS A 52 3.98 13.24 9.66
CA HIS A 52 4.07 14.06 8.46
C HIS A 52 2.88 15.01 8.38
N LEU A 53 3.17 16.31 8.28
CA LEU A 53 2.17 17.32 7.97
C LEU A 53 1.89 17.27 6.47
N PHE A 54 0.72 16.76 6.08
CA PHE A 54 0.42 16.47 4.66
C PHE A 54 -0.71 17.33 4.09
N HIS A 55 -1.56 17.88 4.96
CA HIS A 55 -2.59 18.85 4.58
C HIS A 55 -2.63 20.00 5.59
N ALA A 56 -2.91 21.19 5.10
CA ALA A 56 -3.05 22.38 5.93
C ALA A 56 -4.06 23.33 5.30
N GLN A 57 -4.96 23.88 6.12
CA GLN A 57 -5.96 24.84 5.69
C GLN A 57 -6.05 26.00 6.68
N GLY A 58 -5.81 27.22 6.20
CA GLY A 58 -6.01 28.46 6.93
C GLY A 58 -7.43 29.00 6.77
N GLY A 59 -7.96 29.61 7.82
CA GLY A 59 -9.28 30.26 7.83
C GLY A 59 -9.34 31.52 6.96
N ASP A 60 -8.20 32.02 6.49
CA ASP A 60 -8.05 33.08 5.50
C ASP A 60 -8.12 32.58 4.05
N GLY A 61 -8.42 31.29 3.84
CA GLY A 61 -8.52 30.66 2.51
C GLY A 61 -7.18 30.17 1.95
N LYS A 62 -6.07 30.32 2.69
CA LYS A 62 -4.78 29.74 2.32
C LYS A 62 -4.77 28.23 2.57
N SER A 63 -3.98 27.49 1.81
CA SER A 63 -3.84 26.04 1.94
C SER A 63 -2.40 25.59 1.69
N GLY A 64 -2.01 24.44 2.24
CA GLY A 64 -0.68 23.88 2.03
C GLY A 64 0.41 24.63 2.79
N ASP A 65 1.61 24.67 2.23
CA ASP A 65 2.81 25.26 2.84
C ASP A 65 2.54 26.67 3.38
N ASP A 66 1.86 27.52 2.59
CA ASP A 66 1.53 28.90 2.96
C ASP A 66 0.65 28.99 4.22
N ALA A 67 -0.28 28.05 4.40
CA ALA A 67 -1.13 28.01 5.58
C ALA A 67 -0.32 27.63 6.83
N VAL A 68 0.67 26.74 6.68
CA VAL A 68 1.57 26.33 7.77
C VAL A 68 2.51 27.47 8.16
N VAL A 69 3.16 28.09 7.17
CA VAL A 69 4.10 29.20 7.39
C VAL A 69 3.39 30.38 8.07
N ASN A 70 2.18 30.74 7.62
CA ASN A 70 1.38 31.78 8.25
C ASN A 70 1.02 31.43 9.71
N ALA A 71 0.61 30.18 9.98
CA ALA A 71 0.30 29.74 11.34
C ALA A 71 1.53 29.73 12.26
N LEU A 72 2.73 29.46 11.72
CA LEU A 72 3.99 29.46 12.49
C LEU A 72 4.35 30.83 13.07
N HIS A 73 3.84 31.93 12.50
CA HIS A 73 4.02 33.27 13.03
C HIS A 73 3.10 33.60 14.22
N TRP A 74 2.14 32.73 14.56
CA TRP A 74 1.21 32.96 15.66
C TRP A 74 1.85 32.64 17.01
N THR A 75 2.02 33.68 17.84
CA THR A 75 2.62 33.56 19.18
C THR A 75 1.60 33.59 20.33
N LYS A 76 0.31 33.75 20.01
CA LYS A 76 -0.78 33.81 20.99
C LYS A 76 -2.02 33.09 20.44
N GLY A 77 -2.75 32.42 21.33
CA GLY A 77 -3.96 31.70 20.99
C GLY A 77 -3.96 30.28 21.58
N ASP A 78 -4.93 29.48 21.18
CA ASP A 78 -5.14 28.11 21.63
C ASP A 78 -4.90 27.08 20.51
N PHE A 79 -4.64 25.84 20.92
CA PHE A 79 -4.59 24.71 20.00
C PHE A 79 -5.30 23.49 20.61
N GLU A 80 -5.75 22.61 19.72
CA GLU A 80 -6.42 21.35 20.03
C GLU A 80 -5.99 20.28 19.03
N PHE A 81 -5.63 19.09 19.51
CA PHE A 81 -5.24 17.94 18.69
C PHE A 81 -6.27 16.81 18.84
N ASP A 82 -6.90 16.45 17.72
CA ASP A 82 -7.83 15.33 17.64
C ASP A 82 -7.22 14.16 16.85
N ALA A 83 -6.83 13.11 17.58
CA ALA A 83 -6.27 11.88 17.01
C ALA A 83 -7.29 11.01 16.26
N LYS A 84 -8.59 11.25 16.45
CA LYS A 84 -9.69 10.49 15.81
C LYS A 84 -10.33 11.23 14.64
N ALA A 85 -9.83 12.43 14.32
CA ALA A 85 -10.34 13.23 13.22
C ALA A 85 -10.20 12.51 11.87
N LYS A 86 -11.22 12.64 11.02
CA LYS A 86 -11.14 12.16 9.64
C LYS A 86 -10.17 13.02 8.85
N LEU A 87 -9.17 12.38 8.27
CA LEU A 87 -8.13 13.02 7.50
C LEU A 87 -8.60 13.31 6.05
N PRO A 88 -8.31 14.50 5.49
CA PRO A 88 -8.51 14.79 4.07
C PRO A 88 -7.71 13.82 3.19
N ALA A 89 -8.19 13.58 1.96
CA ALA A 89 -7.48 12.77 0.98
C ALA A 89 -6.49 13.58 0.12
N ASP A 90 -6.67 14.91 0.08
CA ASP A 90 -5.84 15.81 -0.74
C ASP A 90 -4.58 16.22 0.01
N GLU A 91 -3.43 16.07 -0.64
CA GLU A 91 -2.15 16.56 -0.14
C GLU A 91 -1.95 18.01 -0.61
N THR A 92 -1.84 18.94 0.34
CA THR A 92 -1.61 20.36 0.03
C THR A 92 -0.25 20.85 0.50
N VAL A 93 0.34 20.19 1.51
CA VAL A 93 1.65 20.53 2.06
C VAL A 93 2.70 19.72 1.30
N LYS A 94 3.71 20.37 0.74
CA LYS A 94 4.74 19.76 -0.10
C LYS A 94 6.11 19.76 0.57
N ALA A 95 6.39 20.78 1.38
CA ALA A 95 7.67 20.92 2.08
C ALA A 95 7.66 20.14 3.41
N GLY A 96 8.85 19.71 3.86
CA GLY A 96 8.99 19.09 5.17
C GLY A 96 8.83 20.11 6.31
N ILE A 97 8.47 19.65 7.50
CA ILE A 97 8.38 20.51 8.70
C ILE A 97 9.67 21.34 8.92
N PRO A 98 10.89 20.79 8.79
CA PRO A 98 12.12 21.60 8.90
C PRO A 98 12.19 22.74 7.88
N ASP A 99 11.77 22.50 6.64
CA ASP A 99 11.80 23.50 5.56
C ASP A 99 10.74 24.58 5.76
N LEU A 100 9.52 24.19 6.18
CA LEU A 100 8.43 25.12 6.51
C LEU A 100 8.80 26.04 7.69
N VAL A 101 9.45 25.46 8.69
CA VAL A 101 9.96 26.17 9.84
C VAL A 101 11.07 27.14 9.44
N HIS A 102 12.00 26.71 8.57
CA HIS A 102 13.04 27.59 8.04
C HIS A 102 12.47 28.71 7.17
N ALA A 103 11.47 28.43 6.33
CA ALA A 103 10.77 29.42 5.52
C ALA A 103 10.08 30.48 6.40
N ALA A 104 9.43 30.05 7.49
CA ALA A 104 8.81 30.97 8.45
C ALA A 104 9.81 31.88 9.18
N ASP A 105 11.04 31.39 9.42
CA ASP A 105 12.13 32.19 10.00
C ASP A 105 12.79 33.15 9.00
N ALA A 106 12.82 32.78 7.71
CA ALA A 106 13.43 33.56 6.64
C ALA A 106 12.53 34.70 6.15
N GLU A 107 11.21 34.57 6.27
CA GLU A 107 10.26 35.65 5.97
C GLU A 107 10.21 36.69 7.10
N PRO A 108 10.35 37.99 6.79
CA PRO A 108 10.18 39.04 7.78
C PRO A 108 8.78 38.98 8.37
N LYS A 109 8.72 38.87 9.71
CA LYS A 109 7.49 38.96 10.51
C LYS A 109 6.60 40.09 9.96
N PRO A 110 5.37 39.82 9.48
CA PRO A 110 4.47 40.90 9.09
C PRO A 110 4.26 41.79 10.31
N ALA A 111 4.61 43.06 10.16
CA ALA A 111 4.42 44.07 11.19
C ALA A 111 2.94 44.07 11.64
N PRO A 112 2.64 44.30 12.93
CA PRO A 112 1.27 44.50 13.36
C PRO A 112 0.70 45.66 12.54
N ALA A 113 -0.37 45.40 11.77
CA ALA A 113 -1.08 46.44 11.07
C ALA A 113 -1.59 47.44 12.11
N GLU A 114 -0.93 48.60 12.18
CA GLU A 114 -1.38 49.73 12.96
C GLU A 114 -2.76 50.14 12.47
N SER A 115 -3.70 50.14 13.40
CA SER A 115 -4.98 50.80 13.32
C SER A 115 -4.80 52.24 12.84
N LYS A 116 -5.33 52.57 11.66
CA LYS A 116 -5.66 53.94 11.29
C LYS A 116 -7.17 54.11 11.30
N ALA A 117 -7.61 54.95 12.23
CA ALA A 117 -8.96 55.46 12.34
C ALA A 117 -9.37 56.26 11.07
N GLU A 118 -10.50 55.86 10.48
CA GLU A 118 -11.73 56.65 10.19
C GLU A 118 -11.66 58.08 9.60
N PRO A 119 -12.63 58.50 8.75
CA PRO A 119 -13.98 58.79 9.25
C PRO A 119 -15.20 58.44 8.38
N VAL A 120 -16.23 57.97 9.08
CA VAL A 120 -17.64 58.43 9.09
C VAL A 120 -18.35 58.65 7.75
N THR A 121 -19.37 57.82 7.50
CA THR A 121 -20.70 58.31 7.09
C THR A 121 -21.79 57.26 7.40
N GLU A 122 -22.58 57.53 8.43
CA GLU A 122 -23.93 56.99 8.67
C GLU A 122 -24.95 58.05 8.17
N PRO A 123 -26.28 57.78 8.00
CA PRO A 123 -27.05 56.86 8.85
C PRO A 123 -28.18 56.01 8.21
N ALA A 124 -28.60 55.04 9.04
CA ALA A 124 -29.95 54.53 9.27
C ALA A 124 -30.57 53.53 8.27
N ALA A 125 -30.85 52.30 8.75
CA ALA A 125 -32.18 51.94 9.25
C ALA A 125 -32.25 50.49 9.82
N GLU A 126 -32.71 50.40 11.06
CA GLU A 126 -33.55 49.37 11.71
C GLU A 126 -33.30 47.85 11.56
N ARG A 127 -33.00 47.24 12.71
CA ARG A 127 -33.17 45.82 13.10
C ARG A 127 -34.68 45.43 13.06
N PRO A 128 -35.08 44.15 12.96
CA PRO A 128 -34.86 43.21 14.07
C PRO A 128 -34.51 41.76 13.69
N GLU A 129 -33.84 41.10 14.63
CA GLU A 129 -33.67 39.64 14.70
C GLU A 129 -35.03 38.92 14.89
N PRO A 130 -35.07 37.60 14.63
CA PRO A 130 -35.63 36.75 15.67
C PRO A 130 -34.79 35.50 16.00
N LYS A 131 -34.55 35.37 17.31
CA LYS A 131 -34.67 34.22 18.20
C LYS A 131 -34.59 32.79 17.65
N SER A 132 -33.72 32.05 18.36
CA SER A 132 -33.72 30.61 18.56
C SER A 132 -35.09 29.99 18.84
N GLU A 133 -35.41 28.90 18.15
CA GLU A 133 -36.27 27.84 18.69
C GLU A 133 -35.64 26.47 18.40
N ARG A 134 -35.27 25.78 19.49
CA ARG A 134 -35.10 24.32 19.53
C ARG A 134 -36.47 23.70 19.26
N LYS A 135 -36.53 22.75 18.33
CA LYS A 135 -37.56 21.72 18.33
C LYS A 135 -36.97 20.38 17.91
N GLU A 136 -37.06 19.44 18.83
CA GLU A 136 -36.64 18.05 18.70
C GLU A 136 -37.59 17.25 17.78
N HIS A 137 -36.99 16.27 17.10
CA HIS A 137 -37.53 15.04 16.53
C HIS A 137 -38.61 15.11 15.43
N ALA A 138 -38.19 14.70 14.23
CA ALA A 138 -38.78 13.54 13.55
C ALA A 138 -37.69 12.86 12.71
N GLU A 139 -37.31 11.63 13.08
CA GLU A 139 -36.47 10.73 12.29
C GLU A 139 -37.15 10.47 10.94
N SER A 140 -36.48 10.87 9.87
CA SER A 140 -36.78 10.39 8.51
C SER A 140 -35.68 9.40 8.14
N GLU A 141 -36.03 8.12 8.18
CA GLU A 141 -35.26 7.03 7.58
C GLU A 141 -34.90 7.39 6.13
N ARG A 142 -33.65 7.78 5.89
CA ARG A 142 -33.07 7.85 4.54
C ARG A 142 -32.17 6.66 4.33
N LYS A 143 -32.80 5.63 3.75
CA LYS A 143 -32.27 4.69 2.75
C LYS A 143 -30.75 4.78 2.55
N VAL A 144 -30.05 3.77 3.06
CA VAL A 144 -28.63 3.51 2.81
C VAL A 144 -28.43 3.34 1.30
N GLU A 145 -27.91 4.38 0.66
CA GLU A 145 -27.42 4.33 -0.71
C GLU A 145 -25.99 3.77 -0.70
N ALA A 146 -25.72 2.85 -1.63
CA ALA A 146 -24.47 2.10 -1.73
C ALA A 146 -23.24 3.03 -1.71
N PRO A 147 -22.10 2.60 -1.14
CA PRO A 147 -20.88 3.40 -1.16
C PRO A 147 -20.44 3.62 -2.60
N GLN A 148 -20.54 4.86 -3.07
CA GLN A 148 -19.94 5.26 -4.34
C GLN A 148 -18.41 5.10 -4.24
N PRO A 149 -17.73 4.68 -5.33
CA PRO A 149 -16.28 4.52 -5.33
C PRO A 149 -15.62 5.87 -5.11
N ARG A 150 -14.88 6.00 -4.00
CA ARG A 150 -14.13 7.21 -3.66
C ARG A 150 -12.96 7.36 -4.65
N ARG A 151 -12.87 8.52 -5.28
CA ARG A 151 -11.76 8.90 -6.17
C ARG A 151 -10.45 9.05 -5.38
N GLY A 152 -9.75 7.95 -5.15
CA GLY A 152 -8.34 7.94 -4.78
C GLY A 152 -7.45 7.97 -6.02
N VAL A 153 -6.34 8.71 -5.94
CA VAL A 153 -5.17 8.76 -6.85
C VAL A 153 -5.48 8.68 -8.36
N LYS A 154 -5.24 9.78 -9.10
CA LYS A 154 -5.50 9.89 -10.57
C LYS A 154 -4.82 8.83 -11.45
N HIS A 155 -3.96 7.98 -10.91
CA HIS A 155 -3.41 6.83 -11.60
C HIS A 155 -3.11 5.72 -10.56
N ARG A 156 -4.07 4.81 -10.33
CA ARG A 156 -3.76 3.51 -9.71
C ARG A 156 -3.09 2.68 -10.80
N PRO A 157 -1.82 2.24 -10.63
CA PRO A 157 -1.21 1.30 -11.57
C PRO A 157 -2.14 0.09 -11.68
N GLN A 158 -2.69 -0.11 -12.88
CA GLN A 158 -3.37 -1.36 -13.18
C GLN A 158 -2.29 -2.27 -13.72
N PRO A 159 -1.89 -3.32 -13.00
CA PRO A 159 -1.02 -4.33 -13.58
C PRO A 159 -1.71 -4.80 -14.87
N LYS A 160 -0.98 -4.74 -15.99
CA LYS A 160 -1.50 -5.11 -17.31
C LYS A 160 -2.19 -6.47 -17.17
N HIS A 161 -3.48 -6.53 -17.52
CA HIS A 161 -4.33 -7.70 -17.36
C HIS A 161 -3.59 -8.99 -17.75
N GLY A 162 -3.55 -9.97 -16.84
CA GLY A 162 -2.83 -11.24 -17.00
C GLY A 162 -1.58 -11.42 -16.13
N ARG A 163 -1.22 -10.45 -15.29
CA ARG A 163 -0.03 -10.51 -14.39
C ARG A 163 -0.34 -10.64 -12.90
N GLU A 164 -1.58 -10.87 -12.50
CA GLU A 164 -1.84 -11.23 -11.10
C GLU A 164 -1.85 -12.75 -11.02
N PRO A 165 -0.81 -13.39 -10.44
CA PRO A 165 -0.69 -14.85 -10.45
C PRO A 165 -1.85 -15.52 -9.74
N ILE A 166 -2.39 -14.85 -8.71
CA ILE A 166 -3.49 -15.32 -7.88
C ILE A 166 -4.34 -14.10 -7.53
N PRO A 167 -5.66 -14.10 -7.81
CA PRO A 167 -6.52 -13.02 -7.35
C PRO A 167 -6.54 -12.98 -5.82
N VAL A 168 -6.45 -11.79 -5.23
CA VAL A 168 -6.62 -11.62 -3.76
C VAL A 168 -8.00 -11.07 -3.42
N PRO A 169 -8.64 -11.54 -2.33
CA PRO A 169 -9.94 -11.04 -1.91
C PRO A 169 -9.85 -9.62 -1.35
N ALA A 170 -10.96 -8.90 -1.43
CA ALA A 170 -11.16 -7.66 -0.71
C ALA A 170 -11.33 -7.97 0.79
N GLY A 171 -10.98 -7.00 1.63
CA GLY A 171 -11.05 -7.16 3.08
C GLY A 171 -11.15 -5.81 3.78
N GLN A 172 -10.87 -5.81 5.08
CA GLN A 172 -10.85 -4.57 5.84
C GLN A 172 -9.60 -3.77 5.46
N ILE A 173 -9.79 -2.67 4.75
CA ILE A 173 -8.67 -1.82 4.34
C ILE A 173 -8.15 -1.08 5.58
N LEU A 174 -6.91 -1.38 5.96
CA LEU A 174 -6.18 -0.63 6.98
C LEU A 174 -5.50 0.59 6.36
N TYR A 175 -4.84 0.36 5.22
CA TYR A 175 -4.24 1.42 4.40
C TYR A 175 -4.54 1.18 2.92
N ASP A 176 -4.95 2.23 2.22
CA ASP A 176 -5.28 2.21 0.79
C ASP A 176 -4.27 3.07 0.01
N SER A 177 -3.66 2.48 -1.00
CA SER A 177 -2.88 3.18 -2.03
C SER A 177 -1.79 4.10 -1.46
N LEU A 178 -1.04 3.63 -0.46
CA LEU A 178 0.10 4.35 0.11
C LEU A 178 1.22 4.42 -0.93
N LYS A 179 1.56 5.62 -1.39
CA LYS A 179 2.72 5.83 -2.28
C LYS A 179 4.00 5.35 -1.58
N THR A 180 4.72 4.42 -2.19
CA THR A 180 5.92 3.81 -1.60
C THR A 180 7.02 4.80 -1.29
N SER A 181 7.13 5.90 -2.06
CA SER A 181 8.10 6.99 -1.82
C SER A 181 7.98 7.66 -0.44
N PHE A 182 6.84 7.49 0.25
CA PHE A 182 6.59 8.05 1.57
C PHE A 182 6.46 6.97 2.66
N VAL A 183 6.68 5.70 2.31
CA VAL A 183 6.52 4.58 3.23
C VAL A 183 7.88 4.15 3.77
N ASP A 184 8.05 4.26 5.08
CA ASP A 184 9.12 3.58 5.83
C ASP A 184 8.77 2.10 5.94
N PHE A 185 9.10 1.33 4.91
CA PHE A 185 8.73 -0.08 4.80
C PHE A 185 9.28 -0.97 5.91
N PRO A 186 10.57 -0.85 6.31
CA PRO A 186 11.10 -1.46 7.53
C PRO A 186 10.17 -1.32 8.73
N ARG A 187 9.72 -0.09 9.00
CA ARG A 187 8.92 0.20 10.18
C ARG A 187 7.46 -0.21 10.04
N LEU A 188 6.92 -0.19 8.82
CA LEU A 188 5.61 -0.76 8.54
C LEU A 188 5.61 -2.24 8.93
N LEU A 189 6.59 -3.02 8.47
CA LEU A 189 6.70 -4.45 8.78
C LEU A 189 6.79 -4.69 10.30
N THR A 190 7.70 -4.01 11.01
CA THR A 190 7.82 -4.14 12.47
C THR A 190 6.53 -3.76 13.21
N THR A 191 5.75 -2.80 12.68
CA THR A 191 4.46 -2.42 13.28
C THR A 191 3.42 -3.51 13.10
N LEU A 192 3.31 -4.08 11.90
CA LEU A 192 2.40 -5.19 11.61
C LEU A 192 2.75 -6.44 12.45
N GLU A 193 4.04 -6.72 12.63
CA GLU A 193 4.52 -7.80 13.52
C GLU A 193 4.11 -7.58 14.97
N ARG A 194 4.41 -6.40 15.54
CA ARG A 194 4.12 -6.07 16.94
C ARG A 194 2.63 -6.08 17.25
N GLU A 195 1.80 -5.63 16.31
CA GLU A 195 0.36 -5.55 16.48
C GLU A 195 -0.37 -6.88 16.21
N GLY A 196 0.36 -7.94 15.85
CA GLY A 196 -0.24 -9.25 15.59
C GLY A 196 -1.13 -9.22 14.34
N TYR A 197 -0.73 -8.46 13.32
CA TYR A 197 -1.55 -8.24 12.14
C TYR A 197 -1.86 -9.53 11.37
N THR A 198 -3.10 -9.65 10.88
CA THR A 198 -3.56 -10.77 10.06
C THR A 198 -4.22 -10.22 8.79
N GLY A 199 -3.67 -10.56 7.64
CA GLY A 199 -4.01 -9.91 6.38
C GLY A 199 -2.91 -10.05 5.34
N TYR A 200 -2.93 -9.18 4.35
CA TYR A 200 -1.85 -9.07 3.38
C TYR A 200 -1.41 -7.63 3.15
N VAL A 201 -0.18 -7.48 2.68
CA VAL A 201 0.36 -6.24 2.13
C VAL A 201 0.56 -6.46 0.65
N ARG A 202 -0.08 -5.63 -0.19
CA ARG A 202 0.02 -5.72 -1.64
C ARG A 202 0.80 -4.52 -2.19
N LEU A 203 1.78 -4.78 -3.02
CA LEU A 203 2.50 -3.79 -3.81
C LEU A 203 1.99 -3.82 -5.25
N LEU A 204 1.65 -2.65 -5.79
CA LEU A 204 1.29 -2.47 -7.19
C LEU A 204 2.22 -1.42 -7.80
N THR A 205 3.01 -1.82 -8.79
CA THR A 205 3.80 -0.93 -9.63
C THR A 205 3.30 -1.01 -11.08
N ASP A 206 3.89 -0.23 -11.99
CA ASP A 206 3.52 -0.30 -13.41
C ASP A 206 3.96 -1.62 -14.07
N ASP A 207 4.99 -2.25 -13.51
CA ASP A 207 5.69 -3.38 -14.12
C ASP A 207 5.74 -4.63 -13.23
N ALA A 208 5.39 -4.51 -11.95
CA ALA A 208 5.42 -5.58 -10.97
C ALA A 208 4.21 -5.57 -10.02
N SER A 209 3.92 -6.73 -9.45
CA SER A 209 2.96 -6.91 -8.37
C SER A 209 3.58 -7.77 -7.28
N GLY A 210 3.43 -7.34 -6.03
CA GLY A 210 3.92 -8.06 -4.85
C GLY A 210 2.82 -8.32 -3.84
N LEU A 211 2.92 -9.41 -3.08
CA LEU A 211 1.99 -9.77 -2.01
C LEU A 211 2.74 -10.42 -0.85
N ILE A 212 2.61 -9.87 0.36
CA ILE A 212 3.11 -10.47 1.59
C ILE A 212 1.93 -10.91 2.44
N LEU A 213 1.90 -12.17 2.84
CA LEU A 213 0.87 -12.73 3.71
C LEU A 213 1.30 -12.65 5.18
N PHE A 214 0.43 -12.15 6.05
CA PHE A 214 0.65 -12.01 7.48
C PHE A 214 -0.41 -12.78 8.28
N ARG A 215 0.04 -13.49 9.31
CA ARG A 215 -0.83 -14.13 10.31
C ARG A 215 -0.29 -13.86 11.70
N GLU A 216 -1.12 -13.24 12.54
CA GLU A 216 -0.79 -12.94 13.93
C GLU A 216 0.59 -12.26 14.07
N GLY A 217 0.89 -11.34 13.14
CA GLY A 217 2.15 -10.60 13.06
C GLY A 217 3.27 -11.35 12.33
N SER A 218 3.16 -12.66 12.12
CA SER A 218 4.19 -13.42 11.37
C SER A 218 4.01 -13.28 9.86
N ALA A 219 5.05 -12.89 9.14
CA ALA A 219 5.07 -12.92 7.68
C ALA A 219 5.21 -14.38 7.19
N LEU A 220 4.15 -14.94 6.61
CA LEU A 220 4.10 -16.34 6.20
C LEU A 220 4.80 -16.60 4.88
N GLU A 221 4.52 -15.76 3.88
CA GLU A 221 5.05 -15.91 2.52
C GLU A 221 5.03 -14.56 1.80
N CYS A 222 5.91 -14.41 0.82
CA CYS A 222 5.94 -13.28 -0.11
C CYS A 222 5.91 -13.80 -1.55
N LEU A 223 5.08 -13.17 -2.36
CA LEU A 223 4.97 -13.39 -3.80
C LEU A 223 5.40 -12.11 -4.49
N TYR A 224 6.18 -12.24 -5.56
CA TYR A 224 6.55 -11.11 -6.37
C TYR A 224 6.61 -11.54 -7.84
N ASP A 225 5.80 -10.88 -8.67
CA ASP A 225 5.76 -11.05 -10.12
C ASP A 225 6.26 -9.75 -10.76
N GLY A 226 7.47 -9.78 -11.33
CA GLY A 226 8.15 -8.61 -11.89
C GLY A 226 8.34 -8.68 -13.40
N ALA A 227 8.55 -7.53 -14.05
CA ALA A 227 8.66 -7.43 -15.51
C ALA A 227 9.92 -8.05 -16.13
N ALA A 228 10.92 -8.45 -15.34
CA ALA A 228 12.18 -8.98 -15.86
C ALA A 228 11.98 -10.22 -16.74
N ASP A 229 10.99 -11.07 -16.40
CA ASP A 229 10.58 -12.23 -17.19
C ASP A 229 9.07 -12.48 -16.98
N ALA A 230 8.25 -12.33 -18.03
CA ALA A 230 6.82 -12.59 -17.93
C ALA A 230 6.56 -14.05 -17.50
N GLY A 231 5.99 -14.23 -16.30
CA GLY A 231 5.74 -15.54 -15.70
C GLY A 231 6.79 -16.03 -14.70
N SER A 232 7.81 -15.22 -14.37
CA SER A 232 8.78 -15.51 -13.32
C SER A 232 8.26 -15.07 -11.95
N LEU A 233 7.19 -15.73 -11.49
CA LEU A 233 6.73 -15.58 -10.11
C LEU A 233 7.82 -16.09 -9.17
N VAL A 234 8.30 -15.21 -8.30
CA VAL A 234 9.25 -15.55 -7.25
C VAL A 234 8.51 -15.64 -5.92
N LEU A 235 8.94 -16.56 -5.07
CA LEU A 235 8.41 -16.77 -3.71
C LEU A 235 9.49 -16.55 -2.64
N GLY A 236 9.07 -16.41 -1.39
CA GLY A 236 9.94 -16.44 -0.22
C GLY A 236 10.86 -15.23 -0.09
N LYS A 237 12.05 -15.49 0.46
CA LYS A 237 13.06 -14.46 0.76
C LYS A 237 13.46 -13.65 -0.47
N GLN A 238 13.57 -14.29 -1.64
CA GLN A 238 13.93 -13.60 -2.88
C GLN A 238 12.83 -12.66 -3.36
N ALA A 239 11.56 -13.09 -3.24
CA ALA A 239 10.41 -12.24 -3.54
C ALA A 239 10.34 -11.03 -2.60
N LEU A 240 10.59 -11.25 -1.31
CA LEU A 240 10.58 -10.20 -0.30
C LEU A 240 11.72 -9.18 -0.51
N GLN A 241 12.89 -9.63 -0.99
CA GLN A 241 13.97 -8.72 -1.39
C GLN A 241 13.54 -7.84 -2.58
N ALA A 242 13.00 -8.44 -3.65
CA ALA A 242 12.53 -7.69 -4.82
C ALA A 242 11.39 -6.71 -4.47
N PHE A 243 10.47 -7.14 -3.62
CA PHE A 243 9.41 -6.29 -3.05
C PHE A 243 10.01 -5.09 -2.32
N ASN A 244 10.97 -5.33 -1.41
CA ASN A 244 11.62 -4.27 -0.65
C ASN A 244 12.38 -3.28 -1.54
N ASP A 245 13.06 -3.78 -2.57
CA ASP A 245 13.81 -2.96 -3.52
C ASP A 245 12.88 -1.97 -4.26
N ASP A 246 11.71 -2.42 -4.73
CA ASP A 246 10.72 -1.54 -5.37
C ASP A 246 10.12 -0.50 -4.42
N VAL A 247 9.80 -0.92 -3.19
CA VAL A 247 9.26 0.01 -2.19
C VAL A 247 10.31 1.06 -1.83
N THR A 248 11.56 0.66 -1.63
CA THR A 248 12.67 1.56 -1.31
C THR A 248 13.01 2.51 -2.47
N ALA A 249 12.85 2.05 -3.71
CA ALA A 249 12.95 2.91 -4.89
C ALA A 249 11.80 3.92 -5.00
N GLY A 250 10.76 3.80 -4.17
CA GLY A 250 9.60 4.67 -4.19
C GLY A 250 8.68 4.41 -5.39
N HIS A 251 8.72 3.20 -5.94
CA HIS A 251 7.92 2.81 -7.10
C HIS A 251 6.59 2.18 -6.65
N GLY A 252 5.47 2.72 -7.15
CA GLY A 252 4.15 2.14 -6.95
C GLY A 252 3.43 2.54 -5.66
N VAL A 253 2.44 1.72 -5.30
CA VAL A 253 1.56 1.92 -4.16
C VAL A 253 1.40 0.64 -3.34
N LEU A 254 1.21 0.80 -2.04
CA LEU A 254 0.97 -0.28 -1.09
C LEU A 254 -0.47 -0.23 -0.57
N ASP A 255 -1.11 -1.39 -0.56
CA ASP A 255 -2.37 -1.63 0.14
C ASP A 255 -2.12 -2.57 1.31
N VAL A 256 -2.71 -2.28 2.46
CA VAL A 256 -2.66 -3.15 3.65
C VAL A 256 -4.09 -3.54 3.99
N VAL A 257 -4.41 -4.81 3.79
CA VAL A 257 -5.79 -5.33 3.85
C VAL A 257 -5.90 -6.46 4.85
N GLY A 258 -6.78 -6.29 5.83
CA GLY A 258 -7.05 -7.26 6.88
C GLY A 258 -8.03 -8.33 6.40
N LEU A 259 -7.75 -9.58 6.77
CA LEU A 259 -8.56 -10.76 6.47
C LEU A 259 -8.69 -11.64 7.72
N SER A 260 -9.63 -12.59 7.68
CA SER A 260 -9.70 -13.62 8.72
C SER A 260 -8.52 -14.61 8.60
N SER A 261 -8.18 -15.26 9.70
CA SER A 261 -7.09 -16.24 9.75
C SER A 261 -7.33 -17.41 8.78
N GLU A 262 -8.57 -17.85 8.61
CA GLU A 262 -8.94 -18.94 7.69
C GLU A 262 -8.70 -18.56 6.23
N LEU A 263 -8.96 -17.31 5.87
CA LEU A 263 -8.69 -16.80 4.52
C LEU A 263 -7.19 -16.66 4.26
N ILE A 264 -6.42 -16.20 5.25
CA ILE A 264 -4.95 -16.14 5.13
C ILE A 264 -4.36 -17.54 5.00
N ASP A 265 -4.83 -18.50 5.79
CA ASP A 265 -4.41 -19.89 5.67
C ASP A 265 -4.73 -20.42 4.26
N GLY A 266 -5.96 -20.21 3.79
CA GLY A 266 -6.35 -20.62 2.43
C GLY A 266 -5.53 -19.98 1.32
N LEU A 267 -5.20 -18.69 1.44
CA LEU A 267 -4.34 -17.98 0.50
C LEU A 267 -2.90 -18.51 0.54
N TYR A 268 -2.36 -18.74 1.74
CA TYR A 268 -1.04 -19.32 1.90
C TYR A 268 -0.97 -20.71 1.25
N GLU A 269 -1.92 -21.60 1.52
CA GLU A 269 -1.97 -22.92 0.90
C GLU A 269 -2.14 -22.83 -0.62
N LEU A 270 -2.91 -21.85 -1.10
CA LEU A 270 -3.04 -21.61 -2.53
C LEU A 270 -1.70 -21.26 -3.19
N THR A 271 -0.80 -20.60 -2.46
CA THR A 271 0.50 -20.16 -2.96
C THR A 271 1.57 -21.25 -2.90
N VAL A 272 1.68 -21.98 -1.78
CA VAL A 272 2.83 -22.87 -1.55
C VAL A 272 2.52 -24.35 -1.73
N SER A 273 1.25 -24.74 -1.65
CA SER A 273 0.90 -26.15 -1.49
C SER A 273 0.80 -26.87 -2.82
N ARG A 274 1.12 -28.17 -2.78
CA ARG A 274 1.04 -29.02 -3.95
C ARG A 274 -0.42 -29.31 -4.30
N PRO A 275 -0.80 -29.25 -5.58
CA PRO A 275 -2.15 -29.60 -5.98
C PRO A 275 -2.40 -31.08 -5.67
N MET A 276 -3.50 -31.34 -4.95
CA MET A 276 -4.03 -32.68 -4.70
C MET A 276 -4.76 -33.21 -5.93
N TYR A 277 -5.52 -32.32 -6.57
CA TYR A 277 -6.18 -32.56 -7.84
C TYR A 277 -5.83 -31.40 -8.78
N THR A 278 -5.43 -31.72 -10.00
CA THR A 278 -5.08 -30.73 -11.01
C THR A 278 -5.66 -31.14 -12.36
N GLU A 279 -5.71 -30.18 -13.28
CA GLU A 279 -6.16 -30.38 -14.65
C GLU A 279 -7.55 -31.04 -14.77
N LEU A 280 -8.45 -30.74 -13.82
CA LEU A 280 -9.81 -31.24 -13.87
C LEU A 280 -10.68 -30.30 -14.73
N TYR A 281 -11.09 -30.74 -15.90
CA TYR A 281 -12.03 -29.98 -16.73
C TYR A 281 -13.38 -29.87 -16.03
N ALA A 282 -13.87 -28.64 -15.85
CA ALA A 282 -15.15 -28.36 -15.18
C ALA A 282 -16.33 -29.10 -15.83
N ALA A 283 -16.30 -29.25 -17.16
CA ALA A 283 -17.30 -29.99 -17.92
C ALA A 283 -17.44 -31.48 -17.50
N TRP A 284 -16.45 -32.05 -16.83
CA TRP A 284 -16.43 -33.45 -16.39
C TRP A 284 -16.63 -33.63 -14.88
N VAL A 285 -16.75 -32.53 -14.13
CA VAL A 285 -16.80 -32.54 -12.67
C VAL A 285 -18.16 -32.07 -12.19
N ASP A 286 -18.82 -32.89 -11.37
CA ASP A 286 -19.95 -32.42 -10.55
C ASP A 286 -19.39 -31.62 -9.37
N MET A 287 -19.43 -30.29 -9.49
CA MET A 287 -18.91 -29.38 -8.47
C MET A 287 -19.59 -29.52 -7.12
N LYS A 288 -20.89 -29.82 -7.09
CA LYS A 288 -21.61 -30.01 -5.84
C LYS A 288 -21.15 -31.28 -5.13
N ALA A 289 -21.00 -32.37 -5.88
CA ALA A 289 -20.46 -33.61 -5.35
C ALA A 289 -19.01 -33.46 -4.88
N LEU A 290 -18.18 -32.73 -5.63
CA LEU A 290 -16.79 -32.43 -5.26
C LEU A 290 -16.73 -31.65 -3.94
N LEU A 291 -17.46 -30.53 -3.82
CA LEU A 291 -17.45 -29.72 -2.61
C LEU A 291 -17.97 -30.51 -1.38
N ASN A 292 -19.01 -31.33 -1.55
CA ASN A 292 -19.48 -32.22 -0.50
C ASN A 292 -18.40 -33.24 -0.08
N PHE A 293 -17.72 -33.86 -1.05
CA PHE A 293 -16.63 -34.79 -0.78
C PHE A 293 -15.48 -34.13 -0.02
N LEU A 294 -15.08 -32.91 -0.40
CA LEU A 294 -14.03 -32.16 0.31
C LEU A 294 -14.47 -31.80 1.74
N SER A 295 -15.76 -31.47 1.91
CA SER A 295 -16.36 -31.19 3.22
C SER A 295 -16.38 -32.40 4.14
N GLU A 296 -16.87 -33.55 3.66
CA GLU A 296 -16.92 -34.81 4.42
C GLU A 296 -15.53 -35.26 4.88
N ARG A 297 -14.50 -35.00 4.06
CA ARG A 297 -13.10 -35.30 4.40
C ARG A 297 -12.43 -34.26 5.28
N LYS A 298 -13.14 -33.19 5.66
CA LYS A 298 -12.64 -32.08 6.48
C LYS A 298 -11.40 -31.43 5.90
N LEU A 299 -11.38 -31.25 4.58
CA LEU A 299 -10.22 -30.69 3.90
C LEU A 299 -10.06 -29.19 4.25
N SER A 300 -8.84 -28.80 4.62
CA SER A 300 -8.40 -27.40 4.64
C SER A 300 -7.59 -27.12 3.39
N GLY A 301 -7.81 -26.01 2.72
CA GLY A 301 -7.11 -25.67 1.49
C GLY A 301 -7.94 -24.79 0.56
N SER A 302 -7.76 -24.94 -0.74
CA SER A 302 -8.44 -24.12 -1.73
C SER A 302 -8.84 -24.89 -2.98
N VAL A 303 -9.94 -24.48 -3.59
CA VAL A 303 -10.37 -24.87 -4.92
C VAL A 303 -10.24 -23.64 -5.82
N MET A 304 -9.42 -23.72 -6.85
CA MET A 304 -9.26 -22.69 -7.86
C MET A 304 -9.93 -23.13 -9.16
N ILE A 305 -10.66 -22.21 -9.79
CA ILE A 305 -11.34 -22.41 -11.06
C ILE A 305 -10.78 -21.38 -12.03
N ARG A 306 -10.07 -21.82 -13.07
CA ARG A 306 -9.54 -20.94 -14.12
C ARG A 306 -10.40 -21.07 -15.36
N ALA A 307 -10.99 -19.97 -15.81
CA ALA A 307 -11.83 -19.89 -17.01
C ALA A 307 -11.41 -18.69 -17.87
N ALA A 308 -11.93 -18.58 -19.09
CA ALA A 308 -11.65 -17.45 -19.96
C ALA A 308 -12.14 -16.10 -19.38
N ALA A 309 -13.25 -16.12 -18.64
CA ALA A 309 -13.80 -14.94 -17.97
C ALA A 309 -12.99 -14.50 -16.73
N GLY A 310 -12.15 -15.38 -16.17
CA GLY A 310 -11.34 -15.07 -15.01
C GLY A 310 -11.07 -16.28 -14.12
N THR A 311 -10.60 -15.99 -12.91
CA THR A 311 -10.24 -16.99 -11.91
C THR A 311 -11.17 -16.89 -10.70
N GLY A 312 -11.78 -18.01 -10.30
CA GLY A 312 -12.53 -18.17 -9.06
C GLY A 312 -11.72 -18.91 -8.02
N VAL A 313 -11.90 -18.55 -6.76
CA VAL A 313 -11.25 -19.20 -5.62
C VAL A 313 -12.27 -19.47 -4.55
N ILE A 314 -12.26 -20.69 -4.01
CA ILE A 314 -13.05 -21.13 -2.86
C ILE A 314 -12.05 -21.59 -1.81
N ILE A 315 -12.10 -21.01 -0.61
CA ILE A 315 -11.25 -21.39 0.52
C ILE A 315 -12.04 -22.29 1.46
N LEU A 316 -11.41 -23.40 1.85
CA LEU A 316 -11.94 -24.38 2.77
C LEU A 316 -11.09 -24.44 4.05
N SER A 317 -11.73 -24.54 5.20
CA SER A 317 -11.12 -24.75 6.50
C SER A 317 -11.83 -25.89 7.21
N ALA A 318 -11.13 -27.00 7.47
CA ALA A 318 -11.66 -28.20 8.10
C ALA A 318 -12.95 -28.75 7.44
N GLY A 319 -13.08 -28.59 6.12
CA GLY A 319 -14.24 -29.01 5.33
C GLY A 319 -15.38 -27.99 5.27
N GLU A 320 -15.28 -26.88 6.00
CA GLU A 320 -16.23 -25.77 5.92
C GLU A 320 -15.69 -24.71 4.97
N MET A 321 -16.58 -23.98 4.32
CA MET A 321 -16.17 -22.91 3.42
C MET A 321 -15.91 -21.63 4.22
N ALA A 322 -14.67 -21.14 4.16
CA ALA A 322 -14.27 -19.89 4.81
C ALA A 322 -14.63 -18.67 3.96
N GLY A 323 -14.66 -18.82 2.63
CA GLY A 323 -15.09 -17.79 1.71
C GLY A 323 -14.84 -18.14 0.24
N ALA A 324 -15.54 -17.45 -0.64
CA ALA A 324 -15.36 -17.56 -2.09
C ALA A 324 -15.30 -16.18 -2.76
N TYR A 325 -14.48 -16.04 -3.79
CA TYR A 325 -14.33 -14.79 -4.54
C TYR A 325 -13.80 -15.07 -5.96
N THR A 326 -13.73 -14.04 -6.78
CA THR A 326 -13.26 -14.13 -8.17
C THR A 326 -12.31 -12.97 -8.51
N SER A 327 -11.59 -13.07 -9.62
CA SER A 327 -10.75 -11.99 -10.13
C SER A 327 -11.55 -10.73 -10.51
N GLU A 328 -12.79 -10.89 -10.97
CA GLU A 328 -13.69 -9.78 -11.33
C GLU A 328 -14.42 -9.18 -10.11
N SER A 329 -14.80 -10.04 -9.16
CA SER A 329 -15.47 -9.66 -7.92
C SER A 329 -14.68 -10.20 -6.73
N ARG A 330 -13.91 -9.33 -6.09
CA ARG A 330 -13.05 -9.66 -4.96
C ARG A 330 -13.76 -9.70 -3.61
N ASP A 331 -15.01 -9.27 -3.53
CA ASP A 331 -15.80 -9.38 -2.28
C ASP A 331 -15.91 -10.84 -1.83
N ILE A 332 -15.68 -11.07 -0.55
CA ILE A 332 -15.76 -12.41 0.05
C ILE A 332 -17.23 -12.78 0.21
N ALA A 333 -17.64 -13.84 -0.47
CA ALA A 333 -18.97 -14.42 -0.36
C ALA A 333 -18.97 -15.63 0.58
N ASP A 334 -20.08 -15.79 1.31
CA ASP A 334 -20.42 -16.96 2.12
C ASP A 334 -20.98 -18.12 1.30
N LYS A 335 -21.13 -17.94 -0.01
CA LYS A 335 -21.54 -18.95 -0.99
C LYS A 335 -20.61 -18.96 -2.19
N PRO A 336 -20.34 -20.13 -2.79
CA PRO A 336 -19.41 -20.26 -3.91
C PRO A 336 -20.04 -19.90 -5.26
N ASP A 337 -21.30 -19.46 -5.30
CA ASP A 337 -22.11 -19.31 -6.53
C ASP A 337 -21.39 -18.53 -7.65
N ARG A 338 -20.70 -17.43 -7.32
CA ARG A 338 -19.95 -16.63 -8.30
C ARG A 338 -18.74 -17.37 -8.86
N ALA A 339 -18.02 -18.12 -8.02
CA ALA A 339 -16.89 -18.92 -8.46
C ALA A 339 -17.37 -20.13 -9.28
N LEU A 340 -18.47 -20.76 -8.88
CA LEU A 340 -19.08 -21.89 -9.59
C LEU A 340 -19.65 -21.50 -10.96
N ALA A 341 -20.13 -20.27 -11.12
CA ALA A 341 -20.59 -19.77 -12.42
C ALA A 341 -19.47 -19.81 -13.50
N LEU A 342 -18.20 -19.77 -13.11
CA LEU A 342 -17.08 -19.92 -14.05
C LEU A 342 -16.99 -21.32 -14.66
N CYS A 343 -17.61 -22.34 -14.04
CA CYS A 343 -17.67 -23.69 -14.58
C CYS A 343 -18.60 -23.82 -15.80
N ASP A 344 -19.40 -22.79 -16.13
CA ASP A 344 -20.19 -22.75 -17.36
C ASP A 344 -19.31 -22.63 -18.62
N ASP A 345 -18.05 -22.20 -18.46
CA ASP A 345 -17.05 -22.25 -19.54
C ASP A 345 -16.59 -23.71 -19.76
N PRO A 346 -16.76 -24.28 -20.96
CA PRO A 346 -16.37 -25.65 -21.27
C PRO A 346 -14.85 -25.90 -21.13
N ASN A 347 -14.04 -24.84 -21.16
CA ASN A 347 -12.59 -24.92 -20.99
C ASN A 347 -12.15 -24.56 -19.56
N ALA A 348 -13.09 -24.35 -18.63
CA ALA A 348 -12.74 -24.08 -17.25
C ALA A 348 -11.99 -25.27 -16.63
N MET A 349 -10.91 -24.96 -15.93
CA MET A 349 -10.04 -25.93 -15.28
C MET A 349 -10.11 -25.74 -13.77
N ILE A 350 -10.29 -26.85 -13.05
CA ILE A 350 -10.34 -26.90 -11.60
C ILE A 350 -9.02 -27.47 -11.08
N GLU A 351 -8.50 -26.80 -10.06
CA GLU A 351 -7.36 -27.23 -9.27
C GLU A 351 -7.76 -27.22 -7.80
N VAL A 352 -7.42 -28.28 -7.07
CA VAL A 352 -7.66 -28.39 -5.63
C VAL A 352 -6.33 -28.55 -4.93
N LYS A 353 -6.02 -27.62 -4.04
CA LYS A 353 -4.86 -27.67 -3.15
C LYS A 353 -5.33 -27.99 -1.74
N SER A 354 -4.65 -28.94 -1.12
CA SER A 354 -4.85 -29.27 0.30
C SER A 354 -3.75 -28.60 1.11
N ALA A 355 -4.08 -28.21 2.33
CA ALA A 355 -3.09 -27.85 3.31
C ALA A 355 -2.14 -29.02 3.53
N ASP A 356 -0.84 -28.79 3.36
CA ASP A 356 0.18 -29.77 3.75
C ASP A 356 0.36 -29.72 5.27
N SER A 357 0.68 -30.85 5.89
CA SER A 357 0.97 -30.87 7.33
C SER A 357 2.31 -30.21 7.69
N THR A 358 3.13 -29.93 6.69
CA THR A 358 4.41 -29.23 6.82
C THR A 358 4.19 -27.73 6.76
N LYS A 359 4.12 -27.07 7.92
CA LYS A 359 4.16 -25.60 8.00
C LYS A 359 5.56 -25.12 7.63
N HIS A 360 5.69 -24.26 6.63
CA HIS A 360 6.97 -23.61 6.35
C HIS A 360 7.26 -22.57 7.44
N PRO A 361 8.53 -22.39 7.85
CA PRO A 361 8.88 -21.35 8.79
C PRO A 361 8.50 -19.97 8.23
N PRO A 362 8.03 -19.04 9.07
CA PRO A 362 7.81 -17.66 8.65
C PRO A 362 9.06 -17.04 8.03
N LEU A 363 8.85 -16.04 7.18
CA LEU A 363 9.93 -15.27 6.59
C LEU A 363 10.63 -14.44 7.67
N ALA A 364 11.97 -14.47 7.67
CA ALA A 364 12.81 -13.63 8.51
C ALA A 364 12.86 -12.20 7.92
N VAL A 365 11.79 -11.44 8.14
CA VAL A 365 11.61 -10.08 7.60
C VAL A 365 12.72 -9.13 8.08
N ASP A 366 13.17 -9.30 9.33
CA ASP A 366 14.26 -8.54 9.94
C ASP A 366 15.60 -8.66 9.19
N GLU A 367 15.91 -9.80 8.58
CA GLU A 367 17.18 -9.99 7.88
C GLU A 367 17.26 -9.14 6.61
N ILE A 368 16.13 -8.99 5.90
CA ILE A 368 16.06 -8.24 4.64
C ILE A 368 15.97 -6.74 4.90
N VAL A 369 15.27 -6.38 5.96
CA VAL A 369 15.11 -4.99 6.41
C VAL A 369 16.38 -4.46 7.12
N GLY A 370 17.08 -5.32 7.86
CA GLY A 370 18.23 -4.96 8.70
C GLY A 370 19.54 -4.75 7.94
N ASP A 371 19.74 -5.41 6.79
CA ASP A 371 20.98 -5.34 6.00
C ASP A 371 21.29 -3.93 5.44
N GLN A 372 20.34 -3.00 5.49
CA GLN A 372 20.55 -1.62 5.04
C GLN A 372 21.08 -0.66 6.11
N ARG A 373 21.14 -1.03 7.40
CA ARG A 373 21.78 -0.16 8.42
C ARG A 373 23.31 -0.05 8.29
N GLY A 374 23.92 -0.85 7.42
CA GLY A 374 25.37 -0.93 7.25
C GLY A 374 25.91 -0.65 5.84
N ARG A 375 25.08 -0.30 4.86
CA ARG A 375 25.54 -0.09 3.47
C ARG A 375 25.77 1.41 3.20
N PRO A 376 27.03 1.88 3.06
CA PRO A 376 27.26 3.25 2.61
C PRO A 376 26.69 3.42 1.19
N ALA A 377 25.99 4.53 0.96
CA ALA A 377 25.45 4.89 -0.34
C ALA A 377 26.54 4.79 -1.42
N ALA A 378 26.29 4.01 -2.47
CA ALA A 378 27.18 3.95 -3.62
C ALA A 378 27.17 5.32 -4.32
N PRO A 379 28.33 5.88 -4.69
CA PRO A 379 28.38 7.16 -5.37
C PRO A 379 27.76 7.03 -6.77
N VAL A 380 26.86 7.96 -7.07
CA VAL A 380 26.30 8.18 -8.39
C VAL A 380 27.44 8.59 -9.32
N LEU A 381 27.83 7.70 -10.23
CA LEU A 381 28.76 8.04 -11.31
C LEU A 381 28.00 8.87 -12.35
N GLU A 382 28.22 10.18 -12.30
CA GLU A 382 27.85 11.11 -13.37
C GLU A 382 28.50 10.67 -14.69
N LEU A 383 27.67 10.30 -15.66
CA LEU A 383 28.11 9.99 -17.01
C LEU A 383 28.39 11.30 -17.76
N HIS A 384 29.63 11.77 -17.71
CA HIS A 384 30.11 12.87 -18.54
C HIS A 384 30.13 12.46 -20.02
N ALA A 385 29.37 13.17 -20.84
CA ALA A 385 29.38 13.08 -22.29
C ALA A 385 30.74 13.53 -22.85
N ALA A 386 31.40 12.66 -23.61
CA ALA A 386 32.51 13.03 -24.49
C ALA A 386 32.21 12.59 -25.92
N ARG A 387 31.97 13.60 -26.78
CA ARG A 387 32.00 13.51 -28.24
C ARG A 387 33.46 13.55 -28.74
N CYS A 388 33.61 13.17 -30.02
CA CYS A 388 34.79 13.25 -30.92
C CYS A 388 35.65 11.97 -30.92
N ALA A 389 36.09 11.42 -32.04
CA ALA A 389 35.91 11.73 -33.45
C ALA A 389 36.22 10.47 -34.27
N SER A 390 35.50 10.29 -35.37
CA SER A 390 35.87 9.41 -36.47
C SER A 390 36.93 10.10 -37.33
N ASP A 391 38.10 9.49 -37.52
CA ASP A 391 38.73 9.51 -38.85
C ASP A 391 39.80 8.41 -39.01
N ALA A 392 40.02 8.10 -40.28
CA ALA A 392 40.64 6.95 -40.89
C ALA A 392 42.16 6.76 -40.68
N GLY A 393 42.65 5.55 -41.01
CA GLY A 393 43.96 5.43 -41.65
C GLY A 393 44.86 4.25 -41.23
N ARG A 394 44.70 3.13 -41.96
CA ARG A 394 45.76 2.35 -42.64
C ARG A 394 46.90 1.65 -41.85
N SER A 395 47.14 0.43 -42.34
CA SER A 395 48.41 -0.29 -42.57
C SER A 395 48.87 -1.38 -41.58
N ASP A 396 48.67 -2.61 -42.06
CA ASP A 396 49.66 -3.66 -42.36
C ASP A 396 50.57 -4.32 -41.30
N HIS A 397 50.56 -5.65 -41.43
CA HIS A 397 51.65 -6.63 -41.32
C HIS A 397 52.00 -7.34 -39.99
N ALA A 398 51.84 -8.68 -40.09
CA ALA A 398 52.75 -9.76 -39.69
C ALA A 398 52.45 -10.60 -38.42
N ALA A 399 52.11 -11.87 -38.71
CA ALA A 399 52.52 -13.15 -38.09
C ALA A 399 52.42 -13.33 -36.55
N GLN A 400 51.77 -14.41 -36.08
CA GLN A 400 52.42 -15.72 -35.89
C GLN A 400 51.46 -16.78 -35.33
N VAL A 401 51.58 -17.96 -35.93
CA VAL A 401 51.13 -19.33 -35.61
C VAL A 401 50.97 -19.67 -34.12
N CYS A 402 49.88 -20.37 -33.76
CA CYS A 402 49.91 -21.61 -32.94
C CYS A 402 48.54 -22.31 -32.88
N ARG A 403 48.49 -23.60 -33.28
CA ARG A 403 47.38 -24.55 -33.06
C ARG A 403 47.34 -24.98 -31.57
N PRO A 404 46.26 -25.60 -31.04
CA PRO A 404 46.16 -27.07 -31.11
C PRO A 404 44.74 -27.69 -31.22
N THR A 405 44.68 -28.73 -32.07
CA THR A 405 44.00 -30.05 -31.96
C THR A 405 42.61 -30.21 -31.33
N ALA A 406 41.68 -30.64 -32.19
CA ALA A 406 40.54 -31.48 -31.87
C ALA A 406 40.94 -32.97 -31.72
N ARG A 407 40.21 -33.73 -30.89
CA ARG A 407 40.17 -35.20 -30.94
C ARG A 407 38.72 -35.69 -30.91
N LEU A 408 38.47 -36.61 -31.84
CA LEU A 408 37.23 -37.29 -32.16
C LEU A 408 36.71 -38.23 -31.07
N GLY A 409 35.41 -38.53 -31.15
CA GLY A 409 34.79 -39.73 -30.62
C GLY A 409 33.39 -39.95 -31.20
N GLU A 410 33.30 -40.40 -32.46
CA GLU A 410 32.08 -41.00 -33.04
C GLU A 410 31.75 -42.32 -32.34
N HIS A 411 30.45 -42.62 -32.16
CA HIS A 411 29.96 -43.97 -32.44
C HIS A 411 28.51 -43.99 -32.93
N ARG A 412 28.35 -44.74 -34.03
CA ARG A 412 27.21 -44.88 -34.94
C ARG A 412 25.99 -45.61 -34.35
N ARG A 413 24.84 -45.21 -34.88
CA ARG A 413 23.56 -45.94 -34.96
C ARG A 413 23.67 -47.31 -35.65
N ARG A 414 22.77 -48.24 -35.32
CA ARG A 414 22.03 -49.06 -36.30
C ARG A 414 20.67 -49.50 -35.75
N ALA A 415 19.70 -49.54 -36.65
CA ALA A 415 18.28 -49.86 -36.46
C ALA A 415 17.93 -51.27 -36.97
N THR A 416 16.63 -51.60 -36.93
CA THR A 416 15.88 -52.79 -37.41
C THR A 416 15.83 -53.95 -36.41
N GLY A 417 14.72 -54.65 -36.15
CA GLY A 417 13.40 -54.79 -36.80
C GLY A 417 13.01 -56.28 -36.81
N ASP A 418 11.73 -56.58 -36.56
CA ASP A 418 11.00 -57.87 -36.63
C ASP A 418 11.21 -58.97 -35.55
N GLY A 419 10.05 -59.53 -35.13
CA GLY A 419 9.89 -60.68 -34.24
C GLY A 419 8.58 -60.65 -33.47
#